data_AF-A0A7S3FVT2-F1
#
_entry.id   AF-A0A7S3FVT2-F1
#
_cell.length_a   1.000
_cell.length_b   1.000
_cell.length_c   1.000
_cell.angle_alpha   90.00
_cell.angle_beta   90.00
_cell.angle_gamma   90.00
#
_symmetry.space_group_name_H-M   'P 1'
#
loop_
_entity.id
_entity.type
_entity.pdbx_description
1 polymer ?
#
loop_
_entity_poly.entity_id
_entity_poly.type
_entity_poly.pdbx_seq_one_letter_code
_entity_poly.pdbx_strand_id
1 'polypeptide(L)'
;MCQSFEYCDIIEKACELKGPENKALRLAYIGAFQATSLTNIEKNANKPFNPLLGETFEFENEQFEFLAEQVLHHPPVTASICRGKRANFKGYTNSKTVTKFTAKSMEFGQ
;
A
#
# COMPACT_ATOMS: atom_id res chain seq x y z
N MET A 1 -3.60 4.27 -0.54
CA MET A 1 -3.35 2.86 -0.20
C MET A 1 -3.50 1.93 -1.40
N CYS A 2 -4.64 1.88 -2.09
CA CYS A 2 -4.81 1.02 -3.28
C CYS A 2 -3.72 1.23 -4.35
N GLN A 3 -3.38 2.49 -4.63
CA GLN A 3 -2.32 2.85 -5.60
C GLN A 3 -0.92 2.28 -5.24
N SER A 4 -0.67 1.92 -3.97
CA SER A 4 0.60 1.25 -3.60
C SER A 4 0.77 -0.12 -4.26
N PHE A 5 -0.30 -0.69 -4.84
CA PHE A 5 -0.29 -1.95 -5.58
C PHE A 5 -0.30 -1.77 -7.11
N GLU A 6 -0.13 -0.54 -7.62
CA GLU A 6 -0.07 -0.23 -9.07
C GLU A 6 0.98 -1.11 -9.80
N TYR A 7 2.12 -1.35 -9.15
CA TYR A 7 3.22 -2.16 -9.70
C TYR A 7 3.27 -3.58 -9.11
N CYS A 8 2.12 -4.20 -8.84
CA CYS A 8 2.03 -5.54 -8.26
C CYS A 8 2.76 -6.63 -9.07
N ASP A 9 2.98 -6.44 -10.38
CA ASP A 9 3.80 -7.34 -11.21
C ASP A 9 5.20 -7.60 -10.62
N ILE A 10 5.77 -6.64 -9.88
CA ILE A 10 7.09 -6.77 -9.25
C ILE A 10 7.05 -7.80 -8.11
N ILE A 11 6.00 -7.77 -7.27
CA ILE A 11 5.87 -8.74 -6.18
C ILE A 11 5.45 -10.11 -6.72
N GLU A 12 4.72 -10.17 -7.83
CA GLU A 12 4.40 -11.43 -8.51
C GLU A 12 5.67 -12.13 -9.03
N LYS A 13 6.61 -11.40 -9.64
CA LYS A 13 7.94 -11.94 -9.98
C LYS A 13 8.68 -12.48 -8.75
N ALA A 14 8.59 -11.78 -7.62
CA ALA A 14 9.17 -12.26 -6.36
C ALA A 14 8.55 -13.60 -5.92
N CYS A 15 7.24 -13.79 -6.13
CA CYS A 15 6.54 -15.03 -5.82
C CYS A 15 6.96 -16.19 -6.72
N GLU A 16 7.34 -15.95 -7.99
CA GLU A 16 7.82 -16.97 -8.93
C GLU A 16 9.22 -17.50 -8.57
N LEU A 17 10.05 -16.69 -7.91
CA LEU A 17 11.40 -17.05 -7.48
C LEU A 17 11.39 -18.06 -6.32
N LYS A 18 11.42 -19.35 -6.67
CA LYS A 18 11.52 -20.48 -5.73
C LYS A 18 12.97 -20.83 -5.41
N GLY A 19 13.18 -21.69 -4.41
CA GLY A 19 14.51 -22.18 -4.05
C GLY A 19 15.32 -21.24 -3.12
N PRO A 20 16.29 -21.79 -2.38
CA PRO A 20 17.16 -21.03 -1.48
C PRO A 20 18.13 -20.08 -2.19
N GLU A 21 18.55 -20.39 -3.40
CA GLU A 21 19.48 -19.60 -4.24
C GLU A 21 18.88 -18.25 -4.65
N ASN A 22 17.56 -18.17 -4.81
CA ASN A 22 16.87 -16.95 -5.22
C ASN A 22 16.45 -16.05 -4.05
N LYS A 23 16.81 -16.38 -2.80
CA LYS A 23 16.39 -15.61 -1.60
C LYS A 23 16.78 -14.13 -1.69
N ALA A 24 18.02 -13.84 -2.10
CA ALA A 24 18.52 -12.47 -2.20
C ALA A 24 17.78 -11.69 -3.31
N LEU A 25 17.59 -12.31 -4.48
CA LEU A 25 16.87 -11.70 -5.59
C LEU A 25 15.40 -11.46 -5.25
N ARG A 26 14.74 -12.43 -4.59
CA ARG A 26 13.36 -12.28 -4.11
C ARG A 26 13.22 -11.11 -3.14
N LEU A 27 14.16 -10.95 -2.20
CA LEU A 27 14.19 -9.79 -1.32
C LEU A 27 14.41 -8.48 -2.07
N ALA A 28 15.27 -8.48 -3.09
CA ALA A 28 15.49 -7.32 -3.94
C ALA A 28 14.21 -6.89 -4.70
N TYR A 29 13.43 -7.83 -5.23
CA TYR A 29 12.13 -7.53 -5.85
C TYR A 29 11.13 -6.96 -4.84
N ILE A 30 11.05 -7.51 -3.62
CA ILE A 30 10.19 -6.97 -2.56
C ILE A 30 10.61 -5.54 -2.20
N GLY A 31 11.92 -5.28 -2.07
CA GLY A 31 12.45 -3.94 -1.83
C GLY A 31 12.13 -2.96 -2.96
N ALA A 32 12.27 -3.40 -4.21
CA ALA A 32 11.91 -2.60 -5.38
C ALA A 32 10.41 -2.26 -5.40
N PHE A 33 9.54 -3.23 -5.09
CA PHE A 33 8.11 -3.02 -4.96
C PHE A 33 7.78 -2.00 -3.84
N GLN A 34 8.47 -2.07 -2.70
CA GLN A 34 8.27 -1.07 -1.65
C GLN A 34 8.65 0.34 -2.11
N ALA A 35 9.73 0.46 -2.90
CA ALA A 35 10.19 1.74 -3.42
C ALA A 35 9.19 2.38 -4.41
N THR A 36 8.40 1.60 -5.16
CA THR A 36 7.41 2.17 -6.10
C THR A 36 6.33 2.98 -5.38
N SER A 37 6.08 2.75 -4.09
CA SER A 37 5.14 3.56 -3.29
C SER A 37 5.54 5.03 -3.22
N LEU A 38 6.82 5.37 -3.41
CA LEU A 38 7.29 6.77 -3.43
C LEU A 38 6.75 7.54 -4.64
N THR A 39 6.51 6.86 -5.76
CA THR A 39 5.95 7.49 -6.98
C THR A 39 4.54 8.04 -6.75
N ASN A 40 3.81 7.50 -5.78
CA ASN A 40 2.48 7.96 -5.41
C ASN A 40 2.52 9.32 -4.72
N ILE A 41 3.60 9.59 -3.96
CA ILE A 41 3.78 10.83 -3.22
C ILE A 41 4.01 11.99 -4.20
N GLU A 42 4.85 11.78 -5.22
CA GLU A 42 5.15 12.81 -6.22
C GLU A 42 3.92 13.21 -7.04
N LYS A 43 3.06 12.24 -7.37
CA LYS A 43 1.86 12.47 -8.20
C LYS A 43 0.70 13.13 -7.45
N ASN A 44 0.66 13.04 -6.10
CA ASN A 44 -0.49 13.46 -5.30
C ASN A 44 -0.07 14.33 -4.09
N ALA A 45 0.22 15.61 -4.34
CA ALA A 45 0.56 16.59 -3.31
C ALA A 45 -0.64 17.16 -2.54
N ASN A 46 -1.87 16.75 -2.87
CA ASN A 46 -3.09 17.25 -2.24
C ASN A 46 -3.51 16.38 -1.06
N LYS A 47 -4.08 17.01 -0.02
CA LYS A 47 -4.65 16.31 1.12
C LYS A 47 -5.86 15.47 0.66
N PRO A 48 -5.87 14.14 0.85
CA PRO A 48 -7.04 13.32 0.55
C PRO A 48 -8.17 13.60 1.55
N PHE A 49 -9.39 13.19 1.20
CA PHE A 49 -10.49 13.18 2.15
C PHE A 49 -10.13 12.31 3.37
N ASN A 50 -10.52 12.75 4.56
CA ASN A 50 -10.43 11.93 5.77
C ASN A 50 -11.64 10.99 5.78
N PRO A 51 -11.47 9.66 5.63
CA PRO A 51 -12.61 8.76 5.54
C PRO A 51 -13.48 8.78 6.81
N LEU A 52 -14.79 8.58 6.65
CA LEU A 52 -15.72 8.38 7.75
C LEU A 52 -15.44 7.06 8.47
N LEU A 53 -15.78 6.94 9.75
CA LEU A 53 -15.67 5.66 10.46
C LEU A 53 -16.55 4.60 9.79
N GLY A 54 -15.97 3.44 9.45
CA GLY A 54 -16.65 2.38 8.70
C GLY A 54 -16.78 2.65 7.20
N GLU A 55 -16.24 3.76 6.68
CA GLU A 55 -16.16 3.96 5.23
C GLU A 55 -15.28 2.90 4.58
N THR A 56 -15.78 2.28 3.51
CA THR A 56 -15.11 1.22 2.77
C THR A 56 -14.75 1.66 1.36
N PHE A 57 -13.66 1.12 0.84
CA PHE A 57 -13.26 1.25 -0.55
C PHE A 57 -12.87 -0.11 -1.12
N GLU A 58 -13.45 -0.46 -2.26
CA GLU A 58 -13.13 -1.68 -3.01
C GLU A 58 -12.61 -1.32 -4.41
N PHE A 59 -11.67 -2.12 -4.90
CA PHE A 59 -11.14 -2.01 -6.26
C PHE A 59 -10.72 -3.37 -6.77
N GLU A 60 -11.02 -3.65 -8.04
CA GLU A 60 -10.68 -4.90 -8.69
C GLU A 60 -10.24 -4.63 -10.13
N ASN A 61 -9.15 -5.27 -10.54
CA ASN A 61 -8.74 -5.33 -11.93
C ASN A 61 -8.28 -6.75 -12.29
N GLU A 62 -7.65 -6.94 -13.46
CA GLU A 62 -7.15 -8.25 -13.90
C GLU A 62 -5.99 -8.78 -13.04
N GLN A 63 -5.26 -7.91 -12.33
CA GLN A 63 -4.07 -8.26 -11.57
C GLN A 63 -4.37 -8.52 -10.09
N PHE A 64 -5.25 -7.73 -9.46
CA PHE A 64 -5.52 -7.83 -8.03
C PHE A 64 -6.91 -7.35 -7.61
N GLU A 65 -7.29 -7.78 -6.40
CA GLU A 65 -8.45 -7.32 -5.64
C GLU A 65 -7.98 -6.54 -4.42
N PHE A 66 -8.61 -5.41 -4.11
CA PHE A 66 -8.27 -4.56 -2.99
C PHE A 66 -9.53 -4.18 -2.21
N LEU A 67 -9.43 -4.24 -0.88
CA LEU A 67 -10.46 -3.79 0.05
C LEU A 67 -9.81 -2.97 1.16
N ALA A 68 -10.40 -1.83 1.50
CA ALA A 68 -10.03 -1.01 2.63
C ALA A 68 -11.24 -0.60 3.46
N GLU A 69 -11.05 -0.41 4.75
CA GLU A 69 -12.04 0.10 5.70
C GLU A 69 -11.37 1.07 6.68
N GLN A 70 -12.04 2.19 6.97
CA GLN A 70 -11.67 3.07 8.06
C GLN A 70 -12.11 2.48 9.40
N VAL A 71 -11.21 1.74 10.06
CA VAL A 71 -11.49 1.00 11.29
C VAL A 71 -11.42 1.84 12.57
N LEU A 72 -10.82 3.04 12.51
CA LEU A 72 -10.75 3.97 13.64
C LEU A 72 -10.78 5.42 13.15
N HIS A 73 -11.44 6.33 13.86
CA HIS A 73 -11.48 7.76 13.51
C HIS A 73 -10.60 8.64 14.42
N HIS A 74 -10.35 8.21 15.66
CA HIS A 74 -9.54 8.94 16.64
C HIS A 74 -8.55 8.00 17.37
N PRO A 75 -7.28 7.94 16.94
CA PRO A 75 -6.72 8.54 15.72
C PRO A 75 -7.22 7.84 14.44
N PRO A 76 -7.18 8.49 13.26
CA PRO A 76 -7.65 7.88 12.03
C PRO A 76 -6.74 6.71 11.63
N VAL A 77 -7.34 5.52 11.47
CA VAL A 77 -6.68 4.31 10.99
C VAL A 77 -7.52 3.66 9.91
N THR A 78 -6.93 3.44 8.75
CA THR A 78 -7.52 2.64 7.67
C THR A 78 -6.79 1.31 7.60
N ALA A 79 -7.52 0.19 7.60
CA ALA A 79 -6.96 -1.14 7.34
C ALA A 79 -7.29 -1.55 5.91
N SER A 80 -6.41 -2.31 5.26
CA SER A 80 -6.69 -2.83 3.93
C SER A 80 -5.99 -4.15 3.63
N ILE A 81 -6.58 -4.87 2.67
CA ILE A 81 -6.06 -6.11 2.11
C ILE A 81 -6.01 -6.00 0.59
N CYS A 82 -4.92 -6.50 0.01
CA CYS A 82 -4.74 -6.70 -1.42
C CYS A 82 -4.48 -8.18 -1.70
N ARG A 83 -5.14 -8.76 -2.70
CA ARG A 83 -4.97 -10.14 -3.14
C ARG A 83 -4.60 -10.17 -4.60
N GLY A 84 -3.43 -10.71 -4.93
CA GLY A 84 -3.00 -10.92 -6.31
C GLY A 84 -3.69 -12.12 -6.93
N LYS A 85 -4.20 -11.96 -8.16
CA LYS A 85 -4.94 -13.00 -8.88
C LYS A 85 -4.06 -14.04 -9.56
N ARG A 86 -2.81 -13.69 -9.92
CA ARG A 86 -1.89 -14.60 -10.64
C ARG A 86 -0.99 -15.36 -9.68
N ALA A 87 -0.22 -14.65 -8.86
CA ALA A 87 0.79 -15.27 -8.00
C ALA A 87 0.32 -15.54 -6.57
N ASN A 88 -0.98 -15.36 -6.28
CA ASN A 88 -1.61 -15.58 -4.97
C ASN A 88 -0.94 -14.83 -3.80
N PHE A 89 -0.32 -13.67 -4.06
CA PHE A 89 0.22 -12.84 -2.98
C PHE A 89 -0.93 -12.21 -2.17
N LYS A 90 -0.68 -11.96 -0.88
CA LYS A 90 -1.60 -11.22 -0.02
C LYS A 90 -0.82 -10.11 0.69
N GLY A 91 -1.21 -8.87 0.42
CA GLY A 91 -0.69 -7.69 1.11
C GLY A 91 -1.69 -7.22 2.16
N TYR A 92 -1.22 -7.02 3.39
CA TYR A 92 -2.01 -6.38 4.44
C TYR A 92 -1.32 -5.07 4.80
N THR A 93 -2.08 -3.98 4.88
CA THR A 93 -1.55 -2.68 5.27
C THR A 93 -2.50 -2.00 6.24
N ASN A 94 -1.94 -1.24 7.15
CA ASN A 94 -2.67 -0.25 7.93
C ASN A 94 -2.02 1.12 7.68
N SER A 95 -2.84 2.16 7.60
CA SER A 95 -2.38 3.53 7.51
C SER A 95 -2.93 4.29 8.69
N LYS A 96 -2.04 4.63 9.61
CA LYS A 96 -2.28 5.63 10.64
C LYS A 96 -1.66 6.92 10.14
N THR A 97 -2.48 7.95 10.00
CA THR A 97 -2.00 9.26 9.56
C THR A 97 -2.06 10.22 10.72
N VAL A 98 -0.90 10.64 11.23
CA VAL A 98 -0.80 11.73 12.20
C VAL A 98 -0.17 12.93 11.51
N THR A 99 -0.94 13.99 11.29
CA THR A 99 -0.45 15.21 10.65
C THR A 99 0.04 16.20 11.72
N LYS A 100 1.23 16.75 11.52
CA LYS A 100 1.78 17.83 12.36
C LYS A 100 2.16 19.03 11.48
N PHE A 101 1.67 20.21 11.84
CA PHE A 101 2.03 21.45 11.16
C PHE A 101 3.09 22.20 11.99
N THR A 102 4.22 22.54 11.37
CA THR A 102 5.38 23.19 12.03
C THR A 102 5.52 24.67 11.65
N ALA A 103 4.43 25.30 11.18
CA ALA A 103 4.40 26.60 10.50
C ALA A 103 5.06 26.61 9.11
N LYS A 104 6.17 25.89 8.91
CA LYS A 104 6.91 25.84 7.63
C LYS A 104 6.69 24.55 6.84
N SER A 105 6.30 23.46 7.50
CA SER A 105 6.05 22.18 6.86
C SER A 105 4.81 21.51 7.42
N MET A 106 4.27 20.58 6.63
CA MET A 106 3.30 19.60 7.07
C MET A 106 4.01 18.24 7.09
N GLU A 107 4.07 17.64 8.27
CA GLU A 107 4.69 16.33 8.50
C GLU A 107 3.59 15.28 8.63
N PHE A 108 3.83 14.12 8.02
CA PHE A 108 2.94 12.96 8.09
C PHE A 108 3.67 11.83 8.82
N GLY A 109 3.31 11.60 10.08
CA GLY A 109 3.85 10.50 10.89
C GLY A 109 3.07 9.20 10.69
N GLN A 110 3.78 8.07 10.84
CA GLN A 110 3.23 6.72 10.96
C GLN A 110 2.89 6.39 12.42
#